data_AF-A0A2S7K1A6-F1
#
_entry.id   AF-A0A2S7K1A6-F1
#
_cell.length_a   1.000
_cell.length_b   1.000
_cell.length_c   1.000
_cell.angle_alpha   90.00
_cell.angle_beta   90.00
_cell.angle_gamma   90.00
#
_symmetry.space_group_name_H-M   'P 1'
#
loop_
_entity.id
_entity.type
_entity.pdbx_description
1 polymer ?
#
loop_
_entity_poly.entity_id
_entity_poly.type
_entity_poly.pdbx_seq_one_letter_code
_entity_poly.pdbx_strand_id
1 'polypeptide(L)' 'MGRHGLKKIPSGCHGGGCGVCKIRILSGCYRVGKMNRDVISPKEIEDGFALACKTIAEGDLEIAVVGRMRKFYRERL' A
#
# COMPACT_ATOMS: atom_id res chain seq x y z
N MET A 1 -10.22 -21.62 3.80
CA MET A 1 -9.92 -20.17 3.59
C MET A 1 -10.49 -19.36 4.75
N GLY A 2 -9.64 -18.74 5.57
CA GLY A 2 -10.05 -17.96 6.74
C GLY A 2 -10.82 -16.70 6.37
N ARG A 3 -12.05 -16.55 6.87
CA ARG A 3 -12.79 -15.29 6.87
C ARG A 3 -12.29 -14.43 8.02
N HIS A 4 -11.30 -13.59 7.76
CA HIS A 4 -10.92 -12.54 8.70
C HIS A 4 -11.88 -11.36 8.54
N GLY A 5 -12.56 -10.95 9.61
CA GLY A 5 -13.49 -9.79 9.66
C GLY A 5 -12.81 -8.42 9.48
N LEU A 6 -11.63 -8.40 8.87
CA LEU A 6 -10.80 -7.23 8.67
C LEU A 6 -11.19 -6.54 7.35
N LYS A 7 -11.19 -5.20 7.33
CA LYS A 7 -11.32 -4.42 6.09
C LYS A 7 -10.22 -4.89 5.13
N LYS A 8 -10.62 -5.44 3.98
CA LYS A 8 -9.67 -5.94 2.99
C LYS A 8 -8.89 -4.80 2.37
N ILE A 9 -7.58 -4.98 2.23
CA ILE A 9 -6.75 -4.11 1.40
C ILE A 9 -7.22 -4.30 -0.06
N PRO A 10 -7.53 -3.21 -0.79
CA PRO A 10 -7.91 -3.33 -2.21
C PRO A 10 -6.74 -3.88 -3.03
N SER A 11 -7.04 -4.80 -3.96
CA SER A 11 -6.05 -5.34 -4.90
C SER A 11 -6.01 -4.56 -6.21
N GLY A 12 -4.87 -4.55 -6.89
CA GLY A 12 -4.63 -3.80 -8.12
C GLY A 12 -3.54 -4.43 -8.99
N CYS A 13 -2.62 -3.62 -9.52
CA CYS A 13 -1.63 -4.07 -10.51
C CYS A 13 -0.54 -5.04 -10.00
N HIS A 14 -0.38 -5.20 -8.68
CA HIS A 14 0.73 -5.94 -8.03
C HIS A 14 2.18 -5.51 -8.37
N GLY A 15 2.38 -4.57 -9.31
CA GLY A 15 3.68 -4.05 -9.70
C GLY A 15 4.15 -2.78 -8.95
N GLY A 16 3.32 -2.22 -8.06
CA GLY A 16 3.64 -0.98 -7.34
C GLY A 16 3.39 0.32 -8.13
N GLY A 17 2.55 0.26 -9.18
CA GLY A 17 2.28 1.39 -10.09
C GLY A 17 0.87 1.99 -10.06
N CYS A 18 -0.10 1.38 -9.37
CA CYS A 18 -1.51 1.87 -9.36
C CYS A 18 -1.96 2.55 -8.05
N GLY A 19 -1.24 2.34 -6.95
CA GLY A 19 -1.54 2.97 -5.65
C GLY A 19 -2.77 2.44 -4.89
N VAL A 20 -3.61 1.59 -5.49
CA VAL A 20 -4.88 1.15 -4.88
C VAL A 20 -4.72 0.37 -3.57
N CYS A 21 -3.55 -0.23 -3.37
CA CYS A 21 -3.20 -1.02 -2.19
C CYS A 21 -2.36 -0.23 -1.17
N LYS A 22 -2.39 1.11 -1.22
CA LYS A 22 -1.67 1.97 -0.26
C LYS A 22 -2.16 1.69 1.17
N ILE A 23 -1.21 1.46 2.06
CA ILE A 23 -1.40 1.23 3.49
C ILE A 23 -0.47 2.17 4.25
N ARG A 24 -0.76 2.40 5.52
CA ARG A 24 0.18 3.01 6.46
C ARG A 24 0.58 1.97 7.49
N ILE A 25 1.87 1.85 7.75
CA ILE A 25 2.44 0.95 8.73
C ILE A 25 2.54 1.74 10.04
N LEU A 26 1.86 1.23 11.07
CA LEU A 26 1.79 1.84 12.39
C LEU A 26 2.89 1.30 13.29
N SER A 27 3.20 0.00 13.17
CA SER A 27 4.27 -0.65 13.93
C SER A 27 4.77 -1.93 13.24
N GLY A 28 5.98 -2.35 13.65
CA GLY A 28 6.62 -3.59 13.22
C GLY A 28 7.65 -3.43 12.09
N CYS A 29 8.40 -4.49 11.82
CA CYS A 29 9.50 -4.50 10.86
C CYS A 29 9.04 -5.00 9.49
N TYR A 30 9.46 -4.29 8.44
CA TYR A 30 9.08 -4.60 7.07
C TYR A 30 10.16 -4.17 6.10
N ARG A 31 10.15 -4.81 4.93
CA ARG A 31 10.91 -4.38 3.77
C ARG A 31 10.00 -4.00 2.62
N VAL A 32 10.42 -3.01 1.84
CA VAL A 32 9.71 -2.55 0.66
C VAL A 32 10.50 -2.82 -0.61
N GLY A 33 9.82 -3.32 -1.63
CA GLY A 33 10.38 -3.43 -2.98
C GLY A 33 10.31 -2.11 -3.75
N LYS A 34 10.91 -2.06 -4.94
CA LYS A 34 10.85 -0.89 -5.85
C LYS A 34 9.38 -0.52 -6.16
N MET A 35 9.05 0.77 -6.04
CA MET A 35 7.71 1.31 -6.32
C MET A 35 7.80 2.52 -7.26
N ASN A 36 6.70 2.87 -7.92
CA ASN A 36 6.65 4.09 -8.71
C ASN A 36 6.60 5.33 -7.78
N ARG A 37 7.55 6.26 -7.97
CA ARG A 37 7.62 7.52 -7.20
C ARG A 37 6.46 8.47 -7.49
N ASP A 38 5.79 8.34 -8.63
CA ASP A 38 4.55 9.09 -8.94
C ASP A 38 3.37 8.64 -8.08
N VAL A 39 3.44 7.43 -7.51
CA VAL A 39 2.36 6.80 -6.74
C VAL A 39 2.61 6.91 -5.23
N ILE A 40 3.88 6.84 -4.83
CA ILE A 40 4.31 6.99 -3.45
C ILE A 40 5.60 7.79 -3.39
N SER A 41 5.54 8.93 -2.72
CA SER A 41 6.69 9.83 -2.57
C SER A 41 7.66 9.33 -1.47
N PRO A 42 8.93 9.77 -1.51
CA PRO A 42 9.89 9.48 -0.42
C PRO A 42 9.37 9.92 0.95
N LYS A 43 8.77 11.11 1.02
CA LYS A 43 8.17 11.63 2.25
C LYS A 43 7.05 10.73 2.78
N GLU A 44 6.19 10.22 1.90
CA GLU A 44 5.17 9.25 2.29
C GLU A 44 5.80 7.97 2.86
N ILE A 45 6.90 7.48 2.29
CA ILE A 45 7.62 6.32 2.85
C ILE A 45 8.16 6.63 4.24
N GLU A 46 8.74 7.82 4.44
CA GLU A 46 9.22 8.29 5.74
C GLU A 46 8.08 8.44 6.77
N ASP A 47 6.89 8.87 6.32
CA ASP A 47 5.66 8.97 7.14
C ASP A 47 5.01 7.59 7.41
N GLY A 48 5.62 6.50 6.95
CA GLY A 48 5.20 5.12 7.16
C GLY A 48 4.17 4.61 6.15
N PHE A 49 3.95 5.31 5.04
CA PHE A 49 3.11 4.80 3.96
C PHE A 49 3.87 3.81 3.07
N ALA A 50 3.16 2.80 2.59
CA ALA A 50 3.71 1.80 1.68
C ALA A 50 2.61 1.24 0.76
N LEU A 51 3.01 0.56 -0.32
CA LEU A 51 2.07 -0.22 -1.14
C LEU A 51 2.08 -1.66 -0.65
N ALA A 52 0.92 -2.18 -0.23
CA ALA A 52 0.84 -3.53 0.33
C ALA A 52 1.37 -4.59 -0.64
N CYS A 53 1.15 -4.44 -1.94
CA CYS A 53 1.67 -5.39 -2.95
C CYS A 53 3.20 -5.42 -3.08
N LYS A 54 3.91 -4.44 -2.53
CA LYS A 54 5.38 -4.35 -2.51
C LYS A 54 5.95 -4.34 -1.09
N THR A 55 5.12 -4.55 -0.08
CA THR A 55 5.51 -4.59 1.33
C THR A 55 5.60 -6.03 1.76
N ILE A 56 6.73 -6.42 2.34
CA ILE A 56 6.94 -7.76 2.85
C ILE A 56 7.19 -7.63 4.34
N ALA A 57 6.29 -8.22 5.13
CA ALA A 57 6.40 -8.28 6.57
C ALA A 57 7.59 -9.16 6.96
N GLU A 58 8.42 -8.67 7.87
CA GLU A 58 9.51 -9.46 8.48
C GLU A 58 9.14 -9.97 9.88
N GLY A 59 7.95 -9.60 10.35
CA GLY A 59 7.34 -10.05 11.59
C GLY A 59 5.91 -9.54 11.69
N ASP A 60 5.39 -9.43 12.91
CA ASP A 60 4.06 -8.86 13.16
C ASP A 60 4.02 -7.39 12.73
N LEU A 61 3.00 -7.04 11.95
CA LEU A 61 2.77 -5.69 11.46
C LEU A 61 1.40 -5.19 11.88
N GLU A 62 1.37 -3.97 12.39
CA GLU A 62 0.16 -3.21 12.56
C GLU A 62 0.03 -2.20 11.42
N ILE A 63 -1.10 -2.25 10.71
CA ILE A 63 -1.31 -1.42 9.53
C ILE A 63 -2.69 -0.76 9.54
N ALA A 64 -2.76 0.43 8.97
CA ALA A 64 -4.00 1.11 8.64
C ALA A 64 -4.24 1.06 7.13
N VAL A 65 -5.42 0.61 6.73
CA VAL A 65 -5.87 0.71 5.33
C VAL A 65 -6.21 2.17 5.06
N VAL A 66 -5.38 2.83 4.26
CA VAL A 66 -5.66 4.18 3.77
C VAL A 66 -6.71 4.01 2.67
N GLY A 67 -7.93 4.48 2.92
CA GLY A 67 -9.09 4.20 2.08
C GLY A 67 -8.90 4.56 0.59
N ARG A 68 -9.82 4.06 -0.26
CA ARG A 68 -9.81 4.20 -1.74
C ARG A 68 -9.27 5.56 -2.18
N MET A 69 -8.01 5.62 -2.63
CA MET A 69 -7.52 6.75 -3.42
C MET A 69 -8.41 6.84 -4.66
N ARG A 70 -9.32 7.82 -4.65
CA ARG A 70 -10.11 8.20 -5.81
C ARG A 70 -9.15 8.76 -6.86
N LYS A 71 -9.08 8.05 -7.99
CA LYS A 71 -8.60 8.45 -9.32
C LYS A 71 -7.10 8.77 -9.48
N PHE A 72 -6.33 7.74 -9.85
CA PHE A 72 -5.28 7.90 -10.88
C PHE A 72 -5.74 7.40 -12.27
N TYR A 73 -7.05 7.19 -12.45
CA TYR A 73 -7.72 7.20 -13.75
C TYR A 73 -8.25 8.61 -14.02
N ARG A 74 -7.38 9.62 -14.08
CA ARG A 74 -7.72 10.83 -14.83
C ARG A 74 -7.32 10.56 -16.28
N GLU A 75 -8.35 10.22 -17.05
CA GLU A 75 -8.54 10.61 -18.46
C GLU A 75 -7.26 10.68 -19.32
N ARG A 76 -6.94 9.56 -19.99
CA ARG A 76 -6.37 9.65 -21.34
C ARG A 76 -7.52 9.89 -22.30
N LEU A 77 -8.01 11.14 -22.31
CA LEU A 77 -8.64 11.74 -23.50
C LEU A 77 -7.58 12.62 -24.16
#